data_AF-A0AB39T076-F1
#
_entry.id   AF-A0AB39T076-F1
#
_cell.length_a   1.000
_cell.length_b   1.000
_cell.length_c   1.000
_cell.angle_alpha   90.00
_cell.angle_beta   90.00
_cell.angle_gamma   90.00
#
_symmetry.space_group_name_H-M   'P 1'
#
loop_
_entity.id
_entity.type
_entity.pdbx_description
1 polymer ?
#
loop_
_entity_poly.entity_id
_entity_poly.type
_entity_poly.pdbx_seq_one_letter_code
_entity_poly.pdbx_strand_id
1 'polypeptide(L)'
;MVMIKHLPADGAVQREIHGESAEWSLTDHLLAATVDHLAISNWMFQSVNSGEDDETPDPPKPVPRPGVTDEDEEKQDGEPTQDAAVSPSALARFFG
;
A
#
# COMPACT_ATOMS: atom_id res chain seq x y z
N MET A 1 -30.36 26.47 -7.07
CA MET A 1 -29.36 25.48 -6.63
C MET A 1 -29.81 24.12 -7.16
N VAL A 2 -29.03 23.49 -8.03
CA VAL A 2 -29.37 22.18 -8.64
C VAL A 2 -28.49 21.14 -7.99
N MET A 3 -29.10 20.11 -7.39
CA MET A 3 -28.40 18.91 -6.93
C MET A 3 -28.47 17.86 -8.02
N ILE A 4 -27.31 17.46 -8.54
CA ILE A 4 -27.19 16.31 -9.43
C ILE A 4 -26.96 15.09 -8.52
N LYS A 5 -27.92 14.18 -8.48
CA LYS A 5 -27.79 12.89 -7.78
C LYS A 5 -27.16 11.87 -8.74
N HIS A 6 -26.34 10.96 -8.21
CA HIS A 6 -25.66 9.88 -8.96
C HIS A 6 -24.58 10.35 -9.94
N LEU A 7 -23.78 11.34 -9.54
CA LEU A 7 -22.57 11.67 -10.29
C LEU A 7 -21.61 10.45 -10.28
N PRO A 8 -20.93 10.14 -11.39
CA PRO A 8 -19.94 9.07 -11.43
C PRO A 8 -18.88 9.25 -10.34
N ALA A 9 -18.49 8.15 -9.68
CA ALA A 9 -17.58 8.16 -8.54
C ALA A 9 -16.17 8.65 -8.91
N ASP A 10 -15.79 8.50 -10.18
CA ASP A 10 -14.53 8.94 -10.80
C ASP A 10 -14.61 10.37 -11.39
N GLY A 11 -15.76 11.05 -11.26
CA GLY A 11 -15.96 12.38 -11.82
C GLY A 11 -15.09 13.47 -11.16
N ALA A 12 -14.70 14.48 -11.93
CA ALA A 12 -13.82 15.57 -11.47
C ALA A 12 -14.32 16.26 -10.18
N VAL A 13 -15.64 16.42 -10.00
CA VAL A 13 -16.24 16.99 -8.79
C VAL A 13 -16.11 16.05 -7.59
N GLN A 14 -16.23 14.74 -7.78
CA GLN A 14 -15.99 13.77 -6.70
C GLN A 14 -14.53 13.76 -6.29
N ARG A 15 -13.60 13.89 -7.25
CA ARG A 15 -12.17 13.99 -7.00
C ARG A 15 -11.77 15.28 -6.27
N GLU A 16 -12.42 16.40 -6.59
CA GLU A 16 -12.23 17.67 -5.89
C GLU A 16 -12.78 17.64 -4.45
N ILE A 17 -13.89 16.93 -4.20
CA ILE A 17 -14.52 16.84 -2.88
C ILE A 17 -13.86 15.79 -1.98
N HIS A 18 -13.50 14.63 -2.53
CA HIS A 18 -13.01 13.46 -1.77
C HIS A 18 -11.50 13.22 -1.92
N GLY A 19 -10.79 14.02 -2.72
CA GLY A 19 -9.34 13.95 -2.86
C GLY A 19 -8.84 12.59 -3.36
N GLU A 20 -7.75 12.09 -2.78
CA GLU A 20 -7.16 10.77 -3.10
C GLU A 20 -8.13 9.61 -2.84
N SER A 21 -9.09 9.77 -1.93
CA SER A 21 -10.13 8.74 -1.68
C SER A 21 -11.14 8.57 -2.83
N ALA A 22 -11.09 9.44 -3.85
CA ALA A 22 -11.87 9.27 -5.08
C ALA A 22 -11.14 8.43 -6.14
N GLU A 23 -9.84 8.18 -5.96
CA GLU A 23 -9.04 7.51 -6.99
C GLU A 23 -9.19 6.00 -6.91
N TRP A 24 -9.22 5.44 -5.70
CA TRP A 24 -9.55 4.04 -5.45
C TRP A 24 -10.80 3.92 -4.58
N SER A 25 -11.70 3.02 -4.98
CA SER A 25 -12.79 2.59 -4.11
C SER A 25 -12.30 1.66 -3.01
N LEU A 26 -13.11 1.45 -1.97
CA LEU A 26 -12.83 0.46 -0.93
C LEU A 26 -12.60 -0.94 -1.52
N THR A 27 -13.34 -1.31 -2.57
CA THR A 27 -13.16 -2.58 -3.26
C THR A 27 -11.79 -2.68 -3.92
N ASP A 28 -11.27 -1.59 -4.50
CA ASP A 28 -9.94 -1.57 -5.12
C ASP A 28 -8.84 -1.77 -4.07
N HIS A 29 -8.96 -1.10 -2.92
CA HIS A 29 -8.04 -1.31 -1.79
C HIS A 29 -8.04 -2.76 -1.30
N LEU A 30 -9.23 -3.35 -1.11
CA LEU A 30 -9.36 -4.73 -0.62
C LEU A 30 -8.88 -5.76 -1.66
N LEU A 31 -9.14 -5.51 -2.94
CA LEU A 31 -8.70 -6.38 -4.02
C LEU A 31 -7.17 -6.35 -4.14
N ALA A 32 -6.57 -5.17 -4.10
CA ALA A 32 -5.13 -5.02 -4.13
C ALA A 32 -4.48 -5.75 -2.94
N ALA A 33 -5.05 -5.65 -1.73
CA ALA A 33 -4.55 -6.38 -0.56
C ALA A 33 -4.66 -7.91 -0.75
N THR A 34 -5.75 -8.37 -1.37
CA THR A 34 -5.94 -9.80 -1.68
C THR A 34 -4.89 -10.29 -2.67
N VAL A 35 -4.60 -9.51 -3.71
CA VAL A 35 -3.57 -9.82 -4.71
C VAL A 35 -2.19 -9.89 -4.06
N ASP A 36 -1.84 -8.93 -3.21
CA ASP A 36 -0.54 -8.91 -2.52
C ASP A 36 -0.35 -10.15 -1.63
N HIS A 37 -1.37 -10.48 -0.82
CA HIS A 37 -1.31 -11.66 0.04
C HIS A 37 -1.26 -12.97 -0.74
N LEU A 38 -1.94 -13.06 -1.89
CA LEU A 38 -1.87 -14.22 -2.76
C LEU A 38 -0.48 -14.35 -3.39
N ALA A 39 0.10 -13.25 -3.86
CA ALA A 39 1.45 -13.23 -4.43
C ALA A 39 2.48 -13.71 -3.40
N ILE A 40 2.41 -13.19 -2.17
CA ILE A 40 3.29 -13.62 -1.06
C ILE A 40 3.09 -15.10 -0.74
N SER A 41 1.85 -15.58 -0.66
CA SER A 41 1.56 -16.98 -0.37
C SER A 41 2.13 -17.91 -1.44
N ASN A 42 1.98 -17.55 -2.71
CA ASN A 42 2.52 -18.31 -3.83
C ASN A 42 4.05 -18.26 -3.88
N TRP A 43 4.66 -17.12 -3.52
CA TRP A 43 6.10 -17.00 -3.39
C TRP A 43 6.64 -17.87 -2.26
N MET A 44 6.02 -17.86 -1.08
CA MET A 44 6.39 -18.73 0.04
C MET A 44 6.26 -20.21 -0.35
N PHE A 45 5.18 -20.56 -1.05
CA PHE A 45 4.98 -21.92 -1.56
C PHE A 45 6.09 -22.31 -2.52
N GLN A 46 6.40 -21.48 -3.52
CA GLN A 46 7.49 -21.78 -4.45
C GLN A 46 8.82 -21.90 -3.72
N SER A 47 9.16 -20.94 -2.86
CA SER A 47 10.42 -20.91 -2.10
C SER A 47 10.65 -22.19 -1.31
N VAL A 48 9.61 -22.72 -0.64
CA VAL A 48 9.69 -23.97 0.13
C VAL A 48 9.79 -25.22 -0.75
N ASN A 49 9.25 -25.16 -1.98
CA ASN A 49 9.23 -26.29 -2.90
C ASN A 49 10.35 -26.24 -3.97
N SER A 50 11.22 -25.23 -3.95
CA SER A 50 12.42 -25.16 -4.80
C SER A 50 13.42 -26.24 -4.39
N GLY A 51 14.13 -26.81 -5.37
CA GLY A 51 15.23 -27.75 -5.09
C GLY A 51 16.41 -27.08 -4.39
N GLU A 52 17.30 -27.89 -3.80
CA GLU A 52 18.46 -27.40 -3.03
C GLU A 52 19.45 -26.59 -3.88
N ASP A 53 19.48 -26.83 -5.19
CA ASP A 53 20.29 -26.11 -6.18
C ASP A 53 19.51 -25.04 -6.95
N ASP A 54 18.20 -24.88 -6.69
CA ASP A 54 17.37 -23.89 -7.37
C ASP A 54 17.48 -22.52 -6.71
N GLU A 55 17.55 -21.47 -7.52
CA GLU A 55 17.56 -20.09 -7.04
C GLU A 55 16.20 -19.75 -6.42
N THR A 56 16.21 -19.25 -5.18
CA THR A 56 14.98 -18.78 -4.54
C THR A 56 14.47 -17.55 -5.29
N PRO A 57 13.20 -17.52 -5.73
CA PRO A 57 12.65 -16.38 -6.45
C PRO A 57 12.68 -15.11 -5.60
N ASP A 58 12.80 -13.94 -6.26
CA ASP A 58 12.68 -12.66 -5.57
C ASP A 58 11.28 -12.49 -4.94
N PRO A 59 11.20 -11.82 -3.77
CA PRO A 59 9.92 -11.55 -3.12
C PRO A 59 9.05 -10.62 -4.00
N PRO A 60 7.73 -10.87 -4.08
CA PRO A 60 6.85 -10.07 -4.90
C PRO A 60 6.68 -8.66 -4.32
N LYS A 61 6.60 -7.67 -5.20
CA LYS A 61 6.29 -6.28 -4.83
C LYS A 61 4.77 -6.09 -4.68
N PRO A 62 4.30 -5.36 -3.66
CA PRO A 62 2.90 -5.00 -3.53
C PRO A 62 2.39 -4.16 -4.71
N VAL A 63 1.09 -4.18 -4.96
CA VAL A 63 0.46 -3.30 -5.95
C VAL A 63 0.65 -1.82 -5.54
N PRO A 64 1.09 -0.91 -6.42
CA PRO A 64 1.23 0.50 -6.06
C PRO A 64 -0.13 1.11 -5.65
N ARG A 65 -0.17 1.77 -4.49
CA ARG A 65 -1.39 2.39 -3.96
C ARG A 65 -1.39 3.89 -4.25
N PRO A 66 -2.51 4.50 -4.67
CA PRO A 66 -2.61 5.95 -4.76
C PRO A 66 -2.31 6.59 -3.40
N GLY A 67 -1.52 7.67 -3.39
CA GLY A 67 -1.09 8.38 -2.18
C GLY A 67 0.04 7.70 -1.39
N VAL A 68 0.52 6.52 -1.82
CA VAL A 68 1.71 5.87 -1.25
C VAL A 68 2.84 5.97 -2.25
N THR A 69 3.88 6.74 -1.92
CA THR A 69 5.13 6.75 -2.69
C THR A 69 5.87 5.44 -2.43
N ASP A 70 6.28 4.72 -3.48
CA ASP A 70 7.09 3.52 -3.34
C ASP A 70 8.45 3.89 -2.72
N GLU A 71 8.64 3.58 -1.43
CA GLU A 71 9.86 3.85 -0.67
C GLU A 71 11.11 3.15 -1.25
N ASP A 72 10.93 2.20 -2.17
CA ASP A 72 12.03 1.50 -2.84
C ASP A 72 12.62 2.28 -4.03
N GLU A 73 11.95 3.32 -4.53
CA GLU A 73 12.54 4.23 -5.54
C GLU A 73 13.40 5.34 -4.90
N GLU A 74 13.20 5.67 -3.62
CA GLU A 74 13.94 6.75 -2.93
C GLU A 74 15.27 6.31 -2.28
N LYS A 75 15.56 5.00 -2.21
CA LYS A 75 16.77 4.44 -1.57
C LYS A 75 18.06 4.54 -2.40
N GLN A 76 18.14 5.41 -3.41
CA GLN A 76 19.39 5.64 -4.15
C GLN A 76 20.23 6.83 -3.67
N ASP A 77 19.71 7.79 -2.90
CA ASP A 77 20.46 9.02 -2.58
C ASP A 77 20.33 9.58 -1.13
N GLY A 78 19.92 8.78 -0.14
CA GLY A 78 19.76 9.26 1.24
C GLY A 78 20.27 8.30 2.31
N GLU A 79 21.21 8.75 3.15
CA GLU A 79 21.59 8.08 4.41
C GLU A 79 20.33 7.73 5.23
N PRO A 80 20.32 6.59 5.96
CA PRO A 80 19.15 6.15 6.70
C PRO A 80 18.90 7.12 7.86
N THR A 81 17.94 8.02 7.69
CA THR A 81 17.41 8.81 8.80
C THR A 81 16.60 7.86 9.67
N GLN A 82 17.11 7.60 10.88
CA GLN A 82 16.40 6.91 11.94
C GLN A 82 15.20 7.76 12.37
N ASP A 83 14.11 7.72 11.62
CA ASP A 83 12.87 8.37 12.02
C ASP A 83 12.22 7.57 13.16
N ALA A 84 12.39 8.13 14.36
CA ALA A 84 11.53 8.03 15.52
C ALA A 84 10.92 6.64 15.76
N ALA A 85 11.75 5.72 16.26
CA ALA A 85 11.28 4.55 17.00
C ALA A 85 10.20 4.99 18.00
N VAL A 86 9.03 4.38 17.89
CA VAL A 86 7.88 4.53 18.79
C VAL A 86 8.37 4.38 20.24
N SER A 87 8.62 5.50 20.91
CA SER A 87 9.23 5.47 22.23
C SER A 87 8.17 5.16 23.29
N PRO A 88 8.52 4.47 24.39
CA PRO A 88 7.56 4.17 25.46
C PRO A 88 6.88 5.44 26.02
N SER A 89 7.59 6.57 26.00
CA SER A 89 7.06 7.87 26.44
C SER A 89 6.12 8.52 25.43
N ALA A 90 6.25 8.22 24.13
CA ALA A 90 5.31 8.66 23.11
C ALA A 90 3.98 7.91 23.21
N LEU A 91 4.03 6.60 23.48
CA LEU A 91 2.82 5.78 23.68
C LEU A 91 2.03 6.22 24.92
N ALA A 92 2.71 6.51 26.03
CA ALA A 92 2.05 6.97 27.25
C ALA A 92 1.30 8.31 27.09
N ARG A 93 1.77 9.19 26.20
CA ARG A 93 1.09 10.47 25.89
C ARG A 93 -0.12 10.32 24.97
N PHE A 94 -0.16 9.28 24.15
CA PHE A 94 -1.27 9.06 23.22
C PHE A 94 -2.49 8.43 23.90
N PHE A 95 -2.27 7.56 24.89
CA PHE A 95 -3.33 6.83 25.59
C PHE A 95 -3.74 7.42 26.96
N GLY A 96 -3.11 8.52 27.38
CA GLY A 96 -3.46 9.27 28.60
C GLY A 96 -4.37 10.44 28.29
#